data_AF-A0A972VWR3-F1
#
_entry.id   AF-A0A972VWR3-F1
#
_cell.length_a   1.000
_cell.length_b   1.000
_cell.length_c   1.000
_cell.angle_alpha   90.00
_cell.angle_beta   90.00
_cell.angle_gamma   90.00
#
_symmetry.space_group_name_H-M   'P 1'
#
loop_
_entity.id
_entity.type
_entity.pdbx_description
1 polymer ?
#
loop_
_entity_poly.entity_id
_entity_poly.type
_entity_poly.pdbx_seq_one_letter_code
_entity_poly.pdbx_strand_id
1 'polypeptide(L)'
;TVTLSRDIASLGIYPAVDPLDSTSRQLDPLVVGEEHYSVAQRVKGVLQKYKELKDIIAILGMDELSEEDKLTVYRARKVAQFFSQPMHVAEVFTGQPGVYVNLADTIRSFKGILDGEFDDLPEAAFSMVGNIEQAIEKAKRL
;
A
#
# COMPACT_ATOMS: atom_id res chain seq x y z
N THR A 1 -14.87 -9.05 -6.20
CA THR A 1 -13.94 -9.85 -6.99
C THR A 1 -12.52 -9.49 -6.61
N VAL A 2 -11.58 -10.42 -6.78
CA VAL A 2 -10.14 -10.14 -6.64
C VAL A 2 -9.56 -10.13 -8.05
N THR A 3 -9.14 -8.95 -8.52
CA THR A 3 -8.54 -8.81 -9.85
C THR A 3 -7.02 -8.86 -9.70
N LEU A 4 -6.36 -9.68 -10.52
CA LEU A 4 -4.90 -9.72 -10.61
C LEU A 4 -4.44 -8.92 -11.84
N SER A 5 -3.42 -8.08 -11.67
CA SER A 5 -2.92 -7.18 -12.71
C SER A 5 -1.47 -7.50 -13.09
N ARG A 6 -1.21 -7.61 -14.40
CA ARG A 6 0.14 -7.75 -14.92
C ARG A 6 0.99 -6.49 -14.68
N ASP A 7 0.35 -5.32 -14.68
CA ASP A 7 1.04 -4.05 -14.46
C ASP A 7 1.52 -3.91 -13.02
N ILE A 8 0.82 -4.53 -12.06
CA ILE A 8 1.26 -4.55 -10.66
C ILE A 8 2.38 -5.57 -10.48
N ALA A 9 2.27 -6.74 -11.13
CA ALA A 9 3.31 -7.76 -11.08
C ALA A 9 4.65 -7.25 -11.68
N SER A 10 4.61 -6.43 -12.74
CA SER A 10 5.83 -5.87 -13.35
C SER A 10 6.55 -4.86 -12.44
N LEU A 11 5.86 -4.31 -11.44
CA LEU A 11 6.43 -3.46 -10.38
C LEU A 11 7.03 -4.28 -9.22
N GLY A 12 6.95 -5.62 -9.27
CA GLY A 12 7.46 -6.51 -8.22
C GLY A 12 6.56 -6.58 -6.97
N ILE A 13 5.32 -6.12 -7.06
CA ILE A 13 4.35 -6.15 -5.94
C ILE A 13 3.61 -7.49 -5.96
N TYR A 14 3.81 -8.30 -4.92
CA TYR A 14 3.17 -9.62 -4.76
C TYR A 14 2.44 -9.72 -3.41
N PRO A 15 1.15 -10.13 -3.37
CA PRO A 15 0.32 -10.53 -4.51
C PRO A 15 -0.02 -9.37 -5.46
N ALA A 16 -0.10 -9.66 -6.76
CA ALA A 16 -0.35 -8.66 -7.80
C ALA A 16 -1.85 -8.28 -7.91
N VAL A 17 -2.49 -8.01 -6.77
CA VAL A 17 -3.91 -7.62 -6.69
C VAL A 17 -4.07 -6.16 -7.05
N ASP A 18 -5.02 -5.85 -7.92
CA ASP A 18 -5.38 -4.47 -8.23
C ASP A 18 -6.29 -3.89 -7.14
N PRO A 19 -5.83 -2.89 -6.35
CA PRO A 19 -6.60 -2.36 -5.23
C PRO A 19 -7.77 -1.46 -5.66
N LEU A 20 -7.76 -0.94 -6.89
CA LEU A 20 -8.81 -0.08 -7.42
C LEU A 20 -9.87 -0.88 -8.18
N ASP A 21 -9.46 -1.93 -8.92
CA ASP A 21 -10.38 -2.81 -9.65
C ASP A 21 -10.98 -3.92 -8.78
N SER A 22 -10.31 -4.30 -7.69
CA SER A 22 -10.86 -5.29 -6.75
C SER A 22 -11.99 -4.70 -5.90
N THR A 23 -13.05 -5.50 -5.73
CA THR A 23 -14.28 -5.09 -5.05
C THR A 23 -14.79 -6.15 -4.08
N SER A 24 -15.58 -5.76 -3.09
CA SER A 24 -16.26 -6.69 -2.19
C SER A 24 -17.58 -6.08 -1.75
N ARG A 25 -18.65 -6.90 -1.74
CA ARG A 25 -19.94 -6.51 -1.14
C ARG A 25 -19.86 -6.40 0.38
N GLN A 26 -18.84 -6.99 1.00
CA GLN A 26 -18.62 -6.90 2.45
C GLN A 26 -17.99 -5.56 2.86
N LEU A 27 -17.49 -4.75 1.91
CA LEU A 27 -16.94 -3.44 2.23
C LEU A 27 -18.07 -2.43 2.46
N ASP A 28 -18.77 -2.63 3.58
CA ASP A 28 -19.90 -1.85 4.06
C ASP A 28 -19.65 -1.57 5.56
N PRO A 29 -19.80 -0.32 6.03
CA PRO A 29 -19.53 0.03 7.43
C PRO A 29 -20.39 -0.76 8.42
N LEU A 30 -21.58 -1.22 8.03
CA LEU A 30 -22.46 -2.04 8.87
C LEU A 30 -21.97 -3.49 9.01
N VAL A 31 -21.06 -3.93 8.12
CA VAL A 31 -20.49 -5.29 8.12
C VAL A 31 -19.10 -5.30 8.73
N VAL A 32 -18.23 -4.38 8.30
CA VAL A 32 -16.81 -4.36 8.72
C VAL A 32 -16.48 -3.33 9.80
N GLY A 33 -17.46 -2.50 10.17
CA GLY A 33 -17.26 -1.37 11.07
C GLY A 33 -16.74 -0.11 10.37
N GLU A 34 -17.00 1.04 10.99
CA GLU A 34 -16.66 2.37 10.46
C GLU A 34 -15.16 2.55 10.22
N GLU A 35 -14.32 2.08 11.13
CA GLU A 35 -12.87 2.29 11.03
C GLU A 35 -12.27 1.54 9.84
N HIS A 36 -12.58 0.25 9.67
CA HIS A 36 -12.12 -0.53 8.52
C HIS A 36 -12.63 0.09 7.21
N TYR A 37 -13.92 0.42 7.15
CA TYR A 37 -14.51 1.03 5.97
C TYR A 37 -13.82 2.35 5.61
N SER A 38 -13.66 3.25 6.58
CA SER A 38 -13.02 4.56 6.38
C SER A 38 -11.58 4.43 5.91
N VAL A 39 -10.77 3.58 6.55
CA VAL A 39 -9.38 3.34 6.16
C VAL A 39 -9.31 2.80 4.73
N ALA A 40 -10.15 1.82 4.37
CA ALA A 40 -10.18 1.27 3.02
C ALA A 40 -10.59 2.31 1.96
N GLN A 41 -11.58 3.17 2.25
CA GLN A 41 -11.97 4.26 1.34
C GLN A 41 -10.86 5.29 1.16
N ARG A 42 -10.17 5.67 2.25
CA ARG A 42 -9.03 6.59 2.19
C ARG A 42 -7.87 6.02 1.38
N VAL A 43 -7.55 4.74 1.55
CA VAL A 43 -6.54 4.04 0.72
C VAL A 43 -6.91 4.13 -0.75
N LYS A 44 -8.17 3.82 -1.12
CA LYS A 44 -8.64 3.94 -2.50
C LYS A 44 -8.53 5.36 -3.03
N GLY A 45 -8.93 6.36 -2.23
CA GLY A 45 -8.84 7.78 -2.60
C GLY A 45 -7.41 8.22 -2.91
N VAL A 46 -6.45 7.85 -2.04
CA VAL A 46 -5.03 8.17 -2.23
C VAL A 46 -4.46 7.52 -3.49
N LEU A 47 -4.78 6.24 -3.74
CA LEU A 47 -4.32 5.53 -4.94
C LEU A 47 -4.95 6.07 -6.23
N GLN A 48 -6.22 6.46 -6.18
CA GLN A 48 -6.93 7.07 -7.29
C GLN A 48 -6.30 8.43 -7.65
N LYS A 49 -6.06 9.27 -6.64
CA LYS A 49 -5.38 10.56 -6.82
C LYS A 49 -3.96 10.37 -7.37
N TYR A 50 -3.21 9.39 -6.88
CA TYR A 50 -1.90 9.04 -7.42
C TYR A 50 -1.96 8.63 -8.89
N LYS A 51 -2.97 7.84 -9.29
CA LYS A 51 -3.16 7.45 -10.69
C LYS A 51 -3.40 8.67 -11.59
N GLU A 52 -4.18 9.65 -11.14
CA GLU A 52 -4.41 10.91 -11.87
C GLU A 52 -3.14 11.76 -11.99
N LEU A 53 -2.33 11.81 -10.92
CA LEU A 53 -1.08 12.56 -10.90
C LEU A 53 0.04 11.86 -11.70
N LYS A 54 -0.05 10.55 -11.92
CA LYS A 54 1.00 9.76 -12.59
C LYS A 54 1.27 10.24 -14.02
N ASP A 55 0.23 10.61 -14.77
CA ASP A 55 0.38 11.12 -16.14
C ASP A 55 1.03 12.51 -16.14
N ILE A 56 0.67 13.35 -15.18
CA ILE A 56 1.28 14.67 -15.00
C ILE A 56 2.78 14.51 -14.66
N ILE A 57 3.11 13.62 -13.72
CA ILE A 57 4.51 13.33 -13.34
C ILE A 57 5.31 12.82 -14.53
N ALA A 58 4.72 11.98 -15.39
CA ALA A 58 5.39 11.43 -16.56
C ALA A 58 5.71 12.49 -17.63
N ILE A 59 4.92 13.57 -17.71
CA ILE A 59 5.07 14.64 -18.72
C ILE A 59 5.91 15.80 -18.17
N LEU A 60 5.58 16.27 -16.97
CA LEU A 60 6.11 17.51 -16.39
C LEU A 60 7.20 17.27 -15.33
N GLY A 61 7.21 16.08 -14.72
CA GLY A 61 8.07 15.76 -13.58
C GLY A 61 7.40 16.00 -12.22
N MET A 62 8.03 15.47 -11.17
CA MET A 62 7.52 15.53 -9.79
C MET A 62 7.60 16.94 -9.19
N ASP A 63 8.55 17.77 -9.62
CA ASP A 63 8.82 19.09 -9.05
C ASP A 63 7.70 20.10 -9.32
N GLU A 64 6.93 19.87 -10.38
CA GLU A 64 5.80 20.71 -10.83
C GLU A 64 4.51 20.49 -10.04
N LEU A 65 4.49 19.49 -9.15
CA LEU A 65 3.35 19.25 -8.26
C LEU A 65 3.34 20.22 -7.08
N SER A 66 2.14 20.50 -6.56
CA SER A 66 2.00 21.16 -5.26
C SER A 66 2.61 20.31 -4.15
N GLU A 67 3.03 20.92 -3.04
CA GLU A 67 3.59 20.16 -1.90
C GLU A 67 2.59 19.14 -1.32
N GLU A 68 1.29 19.44 -1.38
CA GLU A 68 0.22 18.53 -0.98
C GLU A 68 0.08 17.33 -1.94
N ASP A 69 0.16 17.57 -3.25
CA ASP A 69 0.13 16.50 -4.25
C ASP A 69 1.39 15.64 -4.17
N LYS A 70 2.57 16.24 -3.94
CA LYS A 70 3.82 15.51 -3.70
C LYS A 70 3.66 14.59 -2.49
N LEU A 71 3.14 15.11 -1.37
CA LEU A 71 2.88 14.30 -0.18
C LEU A 71 1.92 13.15 -0.46
N THR A 72 0.83 13.42 -1.20
CA THR A 72 -0.14 12.40 -1.61
C THR A 72 0.52 11.30 -2.43
N VAL A 73 1.35 11.66 -3.40
CA VAL A 73 2.10 10.72 -4.23
C VAL A 73 3.07 9.89 -3.38
N TYR A 74 3.82 10.51 -2.46
CA TYR A 74 4.74 9.80 -1.58
C TYR A 74 4.00 8.77 -0.71
N ARG A 75 2.89 9.15 -0.09
CA ARG A 75 2.06 8.21 0.69
C ARG A 75 1.47 7.12 -0.19
N ALA A 76 0.98 7.46 -1.39
CA ALA A 76 0.42 6.47 -2.31
C ALA A 76 1.45 5.42 -2.75
N ARG A 77 2.70 5.84 -2.99
CA ARG A 77 3.81 4.93 -3.31
C ARG A 77 4.09 3.97 -2.15
N LYS A 78 4.15 4.48 -0.91
CA LYS A 78 4.29 3.65 0.30
C LYS A 78 3.12 2.67 0.47
N VAL A 79 1.89 3.14 0.31
CA VAL A 79 0.67 2.30 0.33
C VAL A 79 0.75 1.20 -0.73
N ALA A 80 1.14 1.53 -1.97
CA ALA A 80 1.26 0.56 -3.05
C ALA A 80 2.31 -0.52 -2.74
N GLN A 81 3.47 -0.13 -2.20
CA GLN A 81 4.49 -1.08 -1.75
C GLN A 81 4.00 -1.93 -0.58
N PHE A 82 3.26 -1.35 0.38
CA PHE A 82 2.79 -2.03 1.58
C PHE A 82 1.70 -3.09 1.32
N PHE A 83 1.12 -3.12 0.11
CA PHE A 83 0.30 -4.26 -0.32
C PHE A 83 1.10 -5.52 -0.63
N SER A 84 2.42 -5.40 -0.82
CA SER A 84 3.27 -6.57 -1.01
C SER A 84 3.53 -7.27 0.32
N GLN A 85 3.43 -8.59 0.31
CA GLN A 85 3.56 -9.43 1.51
C GLN A 85 4.28 -10.74 1.17
N PRO A 86 5.30 -11.15 1.95
CA PRO A 86 5.95 -12.43 1.77
C PRO A 86 4.96 -13.57 2.09
N MET A 87 4.80 -14.50 1.15
CA MET A 87 3.89 -15.63 1.29
C MET A 87 4.62 -16.89 1.74
N HIS A 88 4.05 -17.62 2.69
CA HIS A 88 4.59 -18.90 3.17
C HIS A 88 4.84 -19.90 2.02
N VAL A 89 3.94 -19.94 1.04
CA VAL A 89 4.09 -20.83 -0.13
C VAL A 89 5.21 -20.41 -1.08
N ALA A 90 5.67 -19.15 -1.01
CA ALA A 90 6.74 -18.60 -1.82
C ALA A 90 8.11 -18.65 -1.13
N GLU A 91 8.17 -19.02 0.15
CA GLU A 91 9.39 -19.06 0.95
C GLU A 91 10.46 -19.95 0.31
N VAL A 92 10.06 -21.10 -0.24
CA VAL A 92 10.96 -22.06 -0.92
C VAL A 92 11.67 -21.48 -2.15
N PHE A 93 11.12 -20.41 -2.75
CA PHE A 93 11.68 -19.77 -3.94
C PHE A 93 12.38 -18.44 -3.61
N THR A 94 11.90 -17.73 -2.59
CA THR A 94 12.37 -16.38 -2.25
C THR A 94 13.39 -16.37 -1.11
N GLY A 95 13.43 -17.42 -0.28
CA GLY A 95 14.22 -17.47 0.94
C GLY A 95 13.73 -16.53 2.05
N GLN A 96 12.61 -15.83 1.83
CA GLN A 96 12.01 -14.92 2.82
C GLN A 96 10.87 -15.65 3.55
N PRO A 97 10.86 -15.65 4.89
CA PRO A 97 9.81 -16.31 5.65
C PRO A 97 8.47 -15.66 5.39
N GLY A 98 7.45 -16.49 5.16
CA GLY A 98 6.09 -16.00 5.02
C GLY A 98 5.62 -15.29 6.29
N VAL A 99 4.73 -14.31 6.12
CA VAL A 99 4.14 -13.58 7.25
C VAL A 99 2.63 -13.68 7.18
N TYR A 100 1.98 -13.88 8.33
CA TYR A 100 0.53 -13.73 8.49
C TYR A 100 0.27 -12.41 9.21
N VAL A 101 -0.62 -11.58 8.66
CA VAL A 101 -0.95 -10.27 9.23
C VAL A 101 -2.40 -10.30 9.71
N ASN A 102 -2.62 -9.94 10.98
CA ASN A 102 -3.96 -9.86 11.55
C ASN A 102 -4.73 -8.65 11.00
N LEU A 103 -6.05 -8.77 10.91
CA LEU A 103 -6.92 -7.70 10.42
C LEU A 103 -6.72 -6.37 11.16
N ALA A 104 -6.64 -6.41 12.50
CA ALA A 104 -6.45 -5.21 13.31
C ALA A 104 -5.11 -4.51 13.01
N ASP A 105 -4.05 -5.30 12.79
CA ASP A 105 -2.74 -4.77 12.42
C ASP A 105 -2.75 -4.18 11.02
N THR A 106 -3.45 -4.79 10.06
CA THR A 106 -3.61 -4.25 8.70
C THR A 106 -4.28 -2.87 8.76
N ILE A 107 -5.42 -2.76 9.45
CA ILE A 107 -6.17 -1.50 9.55
C ILE A 107 -5.31 -0.41 10.21
N ARG A 108 -4.67 -0.74 11.34
CA ARG A 108 -3.79 0.19 12.06
C ARG A 108 -2.61 0.65 11.20
N SER A 109 -1.96 -0.28 10.51
CA SER A 109 -0.79 0.00 9.67
C SER A 109 -1.14 0.95 8.52
N PHE A 110 -2.20 0.65 7.76
CA PHE A 110 -2.64 1.53 6.67
C PHE A 110 -3.13 2.89 7.19
N LYS A 111 -3.83 2.93 8.33
CA LYS A 111 -4.25 4.18 8.96
C LYS A 111 -3.06 5.08 9.29
N GLY A 112 -2.03 4.55 9.95
CA GLY A 112 -0.86 5.35 10.28
C GLY A 112 -0.07 5.85 9.06
N ILE A 113 -0.02 5.05 7.97
CA ILE A 113 0.55 5.52 6.69
C ILE A 113 -0.27 6.69 6.12
N LEU A 114 -1.60 6.60 6.15
CA LEU A 114 -2.49 7.65 5.66
C LEU A 114 -2.45 8.91 6.53
N ASP A 115 -2.27 8.75 7.84
CA ASP A 115 -2.20 9.83 8.82
C ASP A 115 -0.81 10.51 8.84
N GLY A 116 0.19 9.92 8.18
CA GLY A 116 1.53 10.49 8.02
C GLY A 116 2.52 10.10 9.12
N GLU A 117 2.15 9.18 10.01
CA GLU A 117 3.01 8.72 11.11
C GLU A 117 4.33 8.11 10.63
N PHE A 118 4.37 7.68 9.37
CA PHE A 118 5.52 7.01 8.76
C PHE A 118 6.06 7.75 7.54
N ASP A 119 5.84 9.07 7.46
CA ASP A 119 6.30 9.90 6.34
C ASP A 119 7.83 9.95 6.24
N ASP A 120 8.55 9.84 7.36
CA ASP A 120 10.01 9.82 7.40
C ASP A 120 10.63 8.50 6.94
N LEU A 121 9.85 7.41 6.86
CA LEU A 121 10.35 6.10 6.44
C LEU A 121 10.55 6.06 4.91
N PRO A 122 11.65 5.46 4.41
CA PRO A 122 11.86 5.33 2.97
C PRO A 122 10.85 4.36 2.34
N GLU A 123 10.45 4.61 1.09
CA GLU A 123 9.49 3.76 0.34
C GLU A 123 9.90 2.27 0.35
N ALA A 124 11.19 1.99 0.19
CA ALA A 124 11.72 0.62 0.14
C ALA A 124 11.49 -0.19 1.44
N ALA A 125 11.25 0.49 2.57
CA ALA A 125 10.93 -0.15 3.84
C ALA A 125 9.54 -0.81 3.84
N PHE A 126 8.62 -0.36 2.99
CA PHE A 126 7.24 -0.87 2.91
C PHE A 126 7.09 -2.06 1.95
N SER A 127 8.14 -2.44 1.23
CA SER A 127 8.08 -3.55 0.27
C SER A 127 8.41 -4.89 0.94
N MET A 128 7.65 -5.94 0.62
CA MET A 128 7.82 -7.33 1.09
C MET A 128 7.94 -7.43 2.61
N VAL A 129 7.01 -6.80 3.32
CA VAL A 129 6.87 -6.84 4.77
C VAL A 129 5.46 -7.26 5.15
N GLY A 130 5.24 -7.66 6.40
CA GLY A 130 3.93 -7.96 6.95
C GLY A 130 3.24 -6.73 7.52
N ASN A 131 3.42 -6.50 8.82
CA ASN A 131 2.86 -5.35 9.52
C ASN A 131 3.82 -4.15 9.52
N ILE A 132 3.34 -3.02 10.07
CA ILE A 132 4.12 -1.79 10.10
C ILE A 132 5.40 -1.90 10.94
N GLU A 133 5.42 -2.74 11.97
CA GLU A 133 6.60 -2.98 12.80
C GLU A 133 7.76 -3.52 11.96
N GLN A 134 7.49 -4.44 11.03
CA GLN A 134 8.51 -4.94 10.11
C GLN A 134 9.00 -3.87 9.12
N ALA A 135 8.11 -2.96 8.67
CA ALA A 135 8.52 -1.82 7.86
C ALA A 135 9.46 -0.89 8.63
N ILE A 136 9.13 -0.56 9.88
CA ILE A 136 10.00 0.25 10.76
C ILE A 136 11.34 -0.44 11.01
N GLU A 137 11.34 -1.74 11.26
CA GLU A 137 12.58 -2.49 11.46
C GLU A 137 13.44 -2.51 10.19
N LYS A 138 12.83 -2.72 9.03
CA LYS A 138 13.51 -2.70 7.74
C LYS A 138 14.10 -1.33 7.44
N ALA A 139 13.39 -0.24 7.75
CA ALA A 139 13.87 1.12 7.58
C ALA A 139 15.17 1.40 8.36
N LYS A 140 15.36 0.81 9.55
CA LYS A 140 16.57 0.96 10.35
C LYS A 140 17.82 0.29 9.73
N ARG A 141 17.62 -0.60 8.76
CA ARG A 141 18.67 -1.38 8.12
C ARG A 141 19.06 -0.84 6.73
N LEU A 142 18.37 0.21 6.27
CA LEU A 142 18.61 0.92 5.00
C LEU A 142 19.42 2.19 5.27
#